data_AF-A0A8J4PN27-F1
#
_entry.id   AF-A0A8J4PN27-F1
#
_cell.length_a   1.000
_cell.length_b   1.000
_cell.length_c   1.000
_cell.angle_alpha   90.00
_cell.angle_beta   90.00
_cell.angle_gamma   90.00
#
_symmetry.space_group_name_H-M   'P 1'
#
loop_
_entity.id
_entity.type
_entity.pdbx_description
1 polymer ?
#
loop_
_entity_poly.entity_id
_entity_poly.type
_entity_poly.pdbx_seq_one_letter_code
_entity_poly.pdbx_strand_id
1 'polypeptide(L)'
;MELNKYFDIKIKSSIIHTVEFNQQDADTCYVMDFDVNAKYIVAAGSNNLIKVYDRTNHSIVSILKGHTDTIQQVRFFEDTDTVLSCSSDRSFRIWNIKDQSFKSLNQKGEVFSFDVSKHNNTTLVVMAVGSGIAIWDLSSNKLVKSYESSHTEDVTRVKFHPLDKSKVVSCSVDGLICVHDLNAVEEDDEILYVLNAEDSIGNFGFFGNDAKYIYTLSHTERLTTWDLSTGAKLKHYGDLRTILTEKYQHDVNYFVSCDFEPSTQSLILYAGDYNGGFFIYTVTADDVVELSKPQSQHTDIIRNVYWDRNNNEIITSSEDSKICIWINNSVTKESTSPSTSSKMKDDKPRKSPYSK
;
A
#
# COMPACT_ATOMS: atom_id res chain seq x y z
N MET A 1 -34.00 3.84 -6.09
CA MET A 1 -32.97 4.67 -6.75
C MET A 1 -31.85 3.72 -7.11
N GLU A 2 -31.60 3.52 -8.40
CA GLU A 2 -30.91 2.34 -8.94
C GLU A 2 -29.48 2.15 -8.41
N LEU A 3 -29.31 1.03 -7.74
CA LEU A 3 -28.16 0.60 -6.95
C LEU A 3 -27.18 -0.23 -7.81
N ASN A 4 -26.91 0.23 -9.04
CA ASN A 4 -26.05 -0.49 -10.01
C ASN A 4 -25.23 0.46 -10.90
N LYS A 5 -24.59 1.46 -10.29
CA LYS A 5 -23.36 2.04 -10.84
C LYS A 5 -22.17 1.58 -10.01
N TYR A 6 -22.11 0.28 -9.72
CA TYR A 6 -20.84 -0.34 -9.36
C TYR A 6 -19.97 -0.21 -10.61
N PHE A 7 -18.84 0.49 -10.48
CA PHE A 7 -17.80 0.42 -11.49
C PHE A 7 -17.63 -1.06 -11.83
N ASP A 8 -17.80 -1.40 -13.10
CA ASP A 8 -17.47 -2.71 -13.66
C ASP A 8 -15.94 -2.81 -13.61
N ILE A 9 -15.34 -2.82 -12.40
CA ILE A 9 -13.97 -3.26 -12.15
C ILE A 9 -13.99 -4.77 -12.37
N LYS A 10 -14.26 -5.17 -13.61
CA LYS A 10 -13.69 -6.38 -14.16
C LYS A 10 -12.20 -6.11 -14.21
N ILE A 11 -11.54 -6.48 -13.12
CA ILE A 11 -10.17 -6.87 -13.22
C ILE A 11 -10.16 -8.14 -14.07
N LYS A 12 -10.24 -7.97 -15.39
CA LYS A 12 -9.63 -8.89 -16.34
C LYS A 12 -8.13 -8.69 -16.19
N SER A 13 -7.61 -9.08 -15.03
CA SER A 13 -6.20 -9.08 -14.74
C SER A 13 -5.60 -10.23 -15.53
N SER A 14 -5.22 -9.93 -16.75
CA SER A 14 -4.09 -10.59 -17.37
C SER A 14 -2.83 -9.97 -16.77
N ILE A 15 -1.89 -10.80 -16.33
CA ILE A 15 -0.54 -10.32 -16.06
C ILE A 15 0.01 -9.67 -17.32
N ILE A 16 0.61 -8.50 -17.17
CA ILE A 16 1.42 -7.87 -18.21
C ILE A 16 2.88 -8.21 -18.00
N HIS A 17 3.30 -8.33 -16.73
CA HIS A 17 4.67 -8.67 -16.42
C HIS A 17 4.83 -9.37 -15.06
N THR A 18 5.80 -10.27 -15.02
CA THR A 18 6.28 -10.94 -13.81
C THR A 18 7.74 -10.59 -13.62
N VAL A 19 8.07 -9.91 -12.52
CA VAL A 19 9.46 -9.69 -12.12
C VAL A 19 9.87 -10.82 -11.20
N GLU A 20 10.79 -11.67 -11.65
CA GLU A 20 11.39 -12.71 -10.81
C GLU A 20 12.48 -12.10 -9.93
N PHE A 21 12.35 -12.28 -8.62
CA PHE A 21 13.36 -11.83 -7.68
C PHE A 21 14.63 -12.68 -7.79
N ASN A 22 14.54 -13.96 -8.12
CA ASN A 22 15.69 -14.84 -8.32
C ASN A 22 15.89 -15.14 -9.81
N GLN A 23 17.14 -15.10 -10.28
CA GLN A 23 17.50 -15.61 -11.62
C GLN A 23 18.60 -16.69 -11.57
N GLN A 24 19.21 -16.99 -10.41
CA GLN A 24 20.43 -17.83 -10.37
C GLN A 24 20.65 -18.77 -9.16
N ASP A 25 19.86 -18.72 -8.07
CA ASP A 25 20.09 -19.60 -6.90
C ASP A 25 18.87 -20.48 -6.57
N ALA A 26 19.16 -21.70 -6.11
CA ALA A 26 18.19 -22.78 -5.87
C ALA A 26 17.34 -22.62 -4.59
N ASP A 27 17.60 -21.60 -3.78
CA ASP A 27 16.80 -21.30 -2.58
C ASP A 27 15.70 -20.27 -2.89
N THR A 28 14.48 -20.61 -2.48
CA THR A 28 13.29 -19.75 -2.62
C THR A 28 13.50 -18.43 -1.89
N CYS A 29 13.32 -17.30 -2.58
CA CYS A 29 13.48 -15.97 -1.98
C CYS A 29 12.16 -15.21 -2.01
N TYR A 30 11.58 -14.98 -0.85
CA TYR A 30 10.27 -14.35 -0.72
C TYR A 30 10.38 -12.85 -0.94
N VAL A 31 9.41 -12.24 -1.62
CA VAL A 31 9.33 -10.78 -1.71
C VAL A 31 8.59 -10.26 -0.49
N MET A 32 9.35 -9.78 0.49
CA MET A 32 8.86 -9.36 1.80
C MET A 32 8.06 -8.05 1.74
N ASP A 33 8.55 -7.08 0.96
CA ASP A 33 7.89 -5.80 0.71
C ASP A 33 8.35 -5.23 -0.63
N PHE A 34 7.55 -4.34 -1.20
CA PHE A 34 7.89 -3.62 -2.43
C PHE A 34 7.29 -2.22 -2.43
N ASP A 35 7.84 -1.37 -3.28
CA ASP A 35 7.25 -0.07 -3.62
C ASP A 35 7.50 0.26 -5.08
N VAL A 36 6.72 1.17 -5.65
CA VAL A 36 6.80 1.57 -7.05
C VAL A 36 6.73 3.08 -7.20
N ASN A 37 7.52 3.62 -8.13
CA ASN A 37 7.38 4.99 -8.57
C ASN A 37 7.23 5.05 -10.10
N ALA A 38 7.33 6.24 -10.70
CA ALA A 38 7.19 6.37 -12.16
C ALA A 38 8.31 5.69 -12.96
N LYS A 39 9.48 5.45 -12.34
CA LYS A 39 10.72 4.99 -12.99
C LYS A 39 11.16 3.61 -12.58
N TYR A 40 10.90 3.22 -11.33
CA TYR A 40 11.43 2.01 -10.73
C TYR A 40 10.38 1.23 -9.94
N ILE A 41 10.65 -0.06 -9.80
CA ILE A 41 10.08 -0.95 -8.80
C ILE A 41 11.22 -1.30 -7.83
N VAL A 42 11.00 -1.14 -6.53
CA VAL A 42 11.94 -1.58 -5.50
C VAL A 42 11.33 -2.73 -4.72
N ALA A 43 12.12 -3.77 -4.45
CA ALA A 43 11.66 -4.98 -3.78
C ALA A 43 12.69 -5.47 -2.77
N ALA A 44 12.23 -5.84 -1.58
CA ALA A 44 13.03 -6.47 -0.54
C ALA A 44 12.81 -7.99 -0.53
N GLY A 45 13.90 -8.75 -0.55
CA GLY A 45 13.89 -10.20 -0.51
C GLY A 45 14.14 -10.77 0.89
N SER A 46 13.71 -12.01 1.15
CA SER A 46 14.05 -12.77 2.36
C SER A 46 15.55 -13.09 2.48
N ASN A 47 16.33 -12.85 1.43
CA ASN A 47 17.79 -12.91 1.45
C ASN A 47 18.47 -11.58 1.88
N ASN A 48 17.71 -10.66 2.46
CA ASN A 48 18.15 -9.36 2.98
C ASN A 48 18.73 -8.42 1.90
N LEU A 49 18.41 -8.68 0.63
CA LEU A 49 18.76 -7.80 -0.49
C LEU A 49 17.58 -6.91 -0.87
N ILE A 50 17.89 -5.70 -1.34
CA ILE A 50 16.92 -4.85 -2.02
C ILE A 50 17.30 -4.82 -3.51
N LYS A 51 16.38 -5.17 -4.39
CA LYS A 51 16.55 -5.06 -5.83
C LYS A 51 15.73 -3.91 -6.37
N VAL A 52 16.34 -3.13 -7.25
CA VAL A 52 15.70 -2.02 -7.96
C VAL A 52 15.62 -2.41 -9.43
N TYR A 53 14.41 -2.38 -9.98
CA TYR A 53 14.11 -2.69 -11.36
C TYR A 53 13.66 -1.44 -12.10
N ASP A 54 14.00 -1.33 -13.37
CA ASP A 54 13.39 -0.35 -14.26
C ASP A 54 11.90 -0.69 -14.43
N ARG A 55 11.01 0.28 -14.26
CA ARG A 55 9.57 0.02 -14.33
C ARG A 55 9.08 -0.30 -15.75
N THR A 56 9.78 0.19 -16.78
CA THR A 56 9.34 0.06 -18.18
C THR A 56 9.80 -1.25 -18.80
N ASN A 57 11.07 -1.61 -18.60
CA ASN A 57 11.66 -2.81 -19.20
C ASN A 57 11.91 -3.94 -18.19
N HIS A 58 11.67 -3.69 -16.90
CA HIS A 58 11.76 -4.67 -15.81
C HIS A 58 13.14 -5.29 -15.61
N SER A 59 14.19 -4.70 -16.18
CA SER A 59 15.57 -5.10 -15.94
C SER A 59 16.05 -4.62 -14.56
N ILE A 60 16.97 -5.38 -13.95
CA ILE A 60 17.62 -4.96 -12.70
C ILE A 60 18.52 -3.76 -13.00
N VAL A 61 18.25 -2.66 -12.30
CA VAL A 61 19.03 -1.42 -12.35
C VAL A 61 20.07 -1.38 -11.25
N SER A 62 19.73 -1.88 -10.06
CA SER A 62 20.61 -1.83 -8.89
C SER A 62 20.29 -2.94 -7.90
N ILE A 63 21.30 -3.37 -7.13
CA ILE A 63 21.15 -4.31 -6.02
C ILE A 63 21.79 -3.66 -4.79
N LEU A 64 20.97 -3.28 -3.82
CA LEU A 64 21.41 -2.62 -2.60
C LEU A 64 21.68 -3.70 -1.55
N LYS A 65 22.95 -3.77 -1.13
CA LYS A 65 23.44 -4.77 -0.17
C LYS A 65 23.83 -4.09 1.12
N GLY A 66 23.47 -4.70 2.25
CA GLY A 66 24.06 -4.34 3.53
C GLY A 66 23.20 -4.63 4.75
N HIS A 67 21.88 -4.81 4.61
CA HIS A 67 21.07 -5.31 5.74
C HIS A 67 21.54 -6.72 6.11
N THR A 68 21.63 -7.00 7.41
CA THR A 68 22.13 -8.28 7.92
C THR A 68 21.02 -9.19 8.43
N ASP A 69 19.79 -8.72 8.42
CA ASP A 69 18.59 -9.43 8.84
C ASP A 69 17.38 -8.99 8.00
N THR A 70 16.23 -9.60 8.25
CA THR A 70 14.97 -9.42 7.51
C THR A 70 14.66 -7.94 7.32
N ILE A 71 14.44 -7.57 6.05
CA ILE A 71 13.99 -6.22 5.69
C ILE A 71 12.46 -6.22 5.82
N GLN A 72 11.94 -5.35 6.67
CA GLN A 72 10.53 -5.33 7.04
C GLN A 72 9.71 -4.40 6.13
N GLN A 73 10.32 -3.31 5.65
CA GLN A 73 9.65 -2.37 4.76
C GLN A 73 10.65 -1.65 3.86
N VAL A 74 10.25 -1.32 2.62
CA VAL A 74 10.98 -0.48 1.65
C VAL A 74 10.06 0.55 1.01
N ARG A 75 10.49 1.81 0.88
CA ARG A 75 9.72 2.87 0.20
C ARG A 75 10.61 3.81 -0.59
N PHE A 76 10.13 4.38 -1.69
CA PHE A 76 10.78 5.50 -2.34
C PHE A 76 10.64 6.78 -1.52
N PHE A 77 11.65 7.65 -1.58
CA PHE A 77 11.63 8.93 -0.88
C PHE A 77 11.86 10.10 -1.83
N GLU A 78 10.81 10.94 -1.98
CA GLU A 78 10.73 12.28 -2.62
C GLU A 78 11.34 12.44 -4.04
N ASP A 79 12.57 11.98 -4.24
CA ASP A 79 13.30 11.86 -5.50
C ASP A 79 13.24 10.42 -6.06
N THR A 80 13.31 10.29 -7.39
CA THR A 80 13.18 8.97 -8.05
C THR A 80 14.30 7.99 -7.69
N ASP A 81 15.40 8.46 -7.10
CA ASP A 81 16.63 7.69 -6.95
C ASP A 81 17.02 7.40 -5.48
N THR A 82 16.12 7.67 -4.52
CA THR A 82 16.34 7.39 -3.09
C THR A 82 15.35 6.34 -2.58
N VAL A 83 15.87 5.34 -1.87
CA VAL A 83 15.09 4.27 -1.22
C VAL A 83 15.30 4.34 0.28
N LEU A 84 14.22 4.15 1.04
CA LEU A 84 14.22 3.99 2.48
C LEU A 84 13.92 2.54 2.81
N SER A 85 14.54 2.02 3.87
CA SER A 85 14.24 0.68 4.37
C SER A 85 14.37 0.58 5.87
N CYS A 86 13.65 -0.36 6.47
CA CYS A 86 13.79 -0.72 7.87
C CYS A 86 13.91 -2.25 8.03
N SER A 87 14.57 -2.70 9.11
CA SER A 87 14.94 -4.10 9.27
C SER A 87 15.01 -4.55 10.73
N SER A 88 14.88 -5.86 10.90
CA SER A 88 15.22 -6.60 12.11
C SER A 88 16.70 -6.49 12.52
N ASP A 89 17.58 -6.02 11.62
CA ASP A 89 18.97 -5.69 11.97
C ASP A 89 19.10 -4.41 12.82
N ARG A 90 17.96 -3.86 13.26
CA ARG A 90 17.84 -2.65 14.10
C ARG A 90 18.29 -1.38 13.39
N SER A 91 18.31 -1.39 12.05
CA SER A 91 18.63 -0.21 11.27
C SER A 91 17.47 0.24 10.40
N PHE A 92 17.35 1.56 10.30
CA PHE A 92 16.68 2.22 9.19
C PHE A 92 17.75 2.80 8.25
N ARG A 93 17.59 2.61 6.94
CA ARG A 93 18.59 3.01 5.96
C ARG A 93 18.02 3.88 4.87
N ILE A 94 18.85 4.83 4.43
CA ILE A 94 18.58 5.75 3.34
C ILE A 94 19.59 5.44 2.24
N TRP A 95 19.12 4.89 1.14
CA TRP A 95 19.93 4.39 0.04
C TRP A 95 19.92 5.33 -1.15
N ASN A 96 21.06 5.49 -1.78
CA ASN A 96 21.16 6.05 -3.12
C ASN A 96 21.19 4.91 -4.15
N ILE A 97 20.24 4.90 -5.08
CA ILE A 97 20.11 3.82 -6.07
C ILE A 97 21.32 3.77 -7.03
N LYS A 98 21.88 4.92 -7.39
CA LYS A 98 22.90 5.05 -8.44
C LYS A 98 24.27 4.55 -8.00
N ASP A 99 24.71 4.93 -6.81
CA ASP A 99 26.03 4.54 -6.29
C ASP A 99 25.97 3.42 -5.24
N GLN A 100 24.77 2.94 -4.90
CA GLN A 100 24.51 1.85 -3.94
C GLN A 100 24.98 2.16 -2.51
N SER A 101 25.29 3.42 -2.20
CA SER A 101 25.64 3.86 -0.86
C SER A 101 24.40 4.01 0.02
N PHE A 102 24.62 3.96 1.34
CA PHE A 102 23.56 4.24 2.31
C PHE A 102 24.06 4.96 3.55
N LYS A 103 23.14 5.65 4.22
CA LYS A 103 23.27 6.09 5.60
C LYS A 103 22.38 5.23 6.49
N SER A 104 22.83 4.96 7.72
CA SER A 104 22.11 4.12 8.68
C SER A 104 21.73 4.91 9.93
N LEU A 105 20.48 4.75 10.37
CA LEU A 105 19.96 5.20 11.65
C LEU A 105 19.75 3.98 12.55
N ASN A 106 20.71 3.70 13.42
CA ASN A 106 20.63 2.54 14.31
C ASN A 106 19.67 2.81 15.46
N GLN A 107 18.73 1.89 15.67
CA GLN A 107 17.74 1.94 16.73
C GLN A 107 18.09 0.98 17.87
N LYS A 108 17.42 1.14 19.01
CA LYS A 108 17.63 0.27 20.19
C LYS A 108 17.04 -1.14 20.00
N GLY A 109 16.07 -1.29 19.10
CA GLY A 109 15.38 -2.54 18.79
C GLY A 109 15.17 -2.72 17.30
N GLU A 110 14.53 -3.82 16.93
CA GLU A 110 14.13 -4.13 15.55
C GLU A 110 13.17 -3.07 15.02
N VAL A 111 13.22 -2.78 13.72
CA VAL A 111 12.35 -1.78 13.10
C VAL A 111 11.36 -2.47 12.17
N PHE A 112 10.11 -2.60 12.60
CA PHE A 112 9.07 -3.37 11.91
C PHE A 112 8.29 -2.58 10.85
N SER A 113 8.26 -1.26 10.98
CA SER A 113 7.56 -0.39 10.03
C SER A 113 8.09 1.04 10.16
N PHE A 114 7.93 1.82 9.09
CA PHE A 114 8.15 3.25 9.11
C PHE A 114 7.15 3.98 8.21
N ASP A 115 7.01 5.28 8.48
CA ASP A 115 6.34 6.22 7.57
C ASP A 115 7.08 7.54 7.56
N VAL A 116 6.90 8.32 6.49
CA VAL A 116 7.61 9.58 6.26
C VAL A 116 6.61 10.68 5.95
N SER A 117 6.82 11.83 6.58
CA SER A 117 6.00 13.01 6.37
C SER A 117 6.88 14.25 6.23
N LYS A 118 6.53 15.12 5.28
CA LYS A 118 7.08 16.48 5.20
C LYS A 118 6.34 17.41 6.17
N HIS A 119 7.10 18.08 7.02
CA HIS A 119 6.65 19.11 7.95
C HIS A 119 7.38 20.41 7.59
N ASN A 120 6.74 21.27 6.80
CA ASN A 120 7.34 22.51 6.29
C ASN A 120 8.72 22.25 5.62
N ASN A 121 9.81 22.67 6.26
CA ASN A 121 11.18 22.53 5.78
C ASN A 121 11.92 21.31 6.35
N THR A 122 11.24 20.45 7.11
CA THR A 122 11.80 19.25 7.73
C THR A 122 11.11 18.00 7.21
N THR A 123 11.86 16.92 7.06
CA THR A 123 11.30 15.61 6.76
C THR A 123 11.39 14.76 8.00
N LEU A 124 10.24 14.34 8.53
CA LEU A 124 10.18 13.43 9.67
C LEU A 124 9.98 12.00 9.19
N VAL A 125 10.67 11.07 9.85
CA VAL A 125 10.36 9.64 9.78
C VAL A 125 9.88 9.19 11.15
N VAL A 126 8.79 8.43 11.19
CA VAL A 126 8.39 7.65 12.36
C VAL A 126 8.74 6.19 12.11
N MET A 127 9.30 5.53 13.11
CA MET A 127 9.70 4.13 13.08
C MET A 127 9.04 3.37 14.22
N ALA A 128 8.46 2.20 13.93
CA ALA A 128 8.02 1.23 14.91
C ALA A 128 9.24 0.44 15.41
N VAL A 129 9.65 0.65 16.67
CA VAL A 129 10.88 0.09 17.25
C VAL A 129 10.53 -0.77 18.47
N GLY A 130 10.51 -2.10 18.30
CA GLY A 130 10.00 -3.01 19.34
C GLY A 130 8.59 -2.61 19.78
N SER A 131 8.37 -2.46 21.08
CA SER A 131 7.11 -2.02 21.69
C SER A 131 6.86 -0.50 21.66
N GLY A 132 7.72 0.26 20.98
CA GLY A 132 7.70 1.72 20.97
C GLY A 132 7.73 2.32 19.57
N ILE A 133 7.77 3.66 19.53
CA ILE A 133 7.99 4.39 18.28
C ILE A 133 9.10 5.43 18.46
N ALA A 134 9.87 5.68 17.40
CA ALA A 134 10.92 6.69 17.36
C ALA A 134 10.71 7.64 16.18
N ILE A 135 10.87 8.94 16.40
CA ILE A 135 10.65 9.99 15.41
C ILE A 135 11.96 10.73 15.20
N TRP A 136 12.41 10.77 13.95
CA TRP A 136 13.65 11.40 13.56
C TRP A 136 13.41 12.47 12.51
N ASP A 137 14.22 13.53 12.56
CA ASP A 137 14.36 14.49 11.48
C ASP A 137 15.47 14.01 10.55
N LEU A 138 15.10 13.62 9.33
CA LEU A 138 16.01 13.13 8.32
C LEU A 138 16.95 14.21 7.77
N SER A 139 16.55 15.48 7.83
CA SER A 139 17.36 16.60 7.34
C SER A 139 18.53 16.89 8.29
N SER A 140 18.28 16.87 9.60
CA SER A 140 19.32 17.11 10.61
C SER A 140 19.96 15.84 11.16
N ASN A 141 19.42 14.66 10.81
CA ASN A 141 19.83 13.36 11.33
C ASN A 141 19.78 13.28 12.87
N LYS A 142 18.67 13.76 13.45
CA LYS A 142 18.48 13.80 14.91
C LYS A 142 17.20 13.10 15.31
N LEU A 143 17.28 12.36 16.42
CA LEU A 143 16.10 11.90 17.14
C LEU A 143 15.36 13.12 17.67
N VAL A 144 14.11 13.28 17.26
CA VAL A 144 13.22 14.34 17.72
C VAL A 144 12.49 13.89 18.97
N LYS A 145 11.93 12.68 18.94
CA LYS A 145 11.12 12.13 20.03
C LYS A 145 11.11 10.60 19.99
N SER A 146 10.90 9.96 21.13
CA SER A 146 10.73 8.51 21.21
C SER A 146 9.78 8.15 22.34
N TYR A 147 8.95 7.14 22.10
CA TYR A 147 8.02 6.58 23.06
C TYR A 147 8.36 5.10 23.23
N GLU A 148 9.13 4.76 24.26
CA GLU A 148 9.73 3.41 24.39
C GLU A 148 8.72 2.32 24.81
N SER A 149 7.55 2.72 25.33
CA SER A 149 6.54 1.79 25.86
C SER A 149 5.12 2.26 25.54
N SER A 150 4.89 2.69 24.30
CA SER A 150 3.54 3.00 23.79
C SER A 150 2.63 1.77 23.79
N HIS A 151 3.23 0.58 23.69
CA HIS A 151 2.58 -0.72 23.60
C HIS A 151 3.25 -1.71 24.55
N THR A 152 2.57 -2.82 24.87
CA THR A 152 3.17 -3.90 25.68
C THR A 152 3.88 -4.95 24.83
N GLU A 153 3.53 -5.02 23.54
CA GLU A 153 4.11 -5.93 22.54
C GLU A 153 4.56 -5.15 21.30
N ASP A 154 5.18 -5.83 20.34
CA ASP A 154 5.77 -5.20 19.16
C ASP A 154 4.77 -4.37 18.35
N VAL A 155 5.19 -3.15 18.01
CA VAL A 155 4.48 -2.24 17.12
C VAL A 155 4.60 -2.76 15.71
N THR A 156 3.48 -3.19 15.13
CA THR A 156 3.44 -3.82 13.81
C THR A 156 3.43 -2.80 12.68
N ARG A 157 2.80 -1.64 12.88
CA ARG A 157 2.73 -0.54 11.89
C ARG A 157 2.72 0.82 12.57
N VAL A 158 3.30 1.80 11.89
CA VAL A 158 3.22 3.23 12.22
C VAL A 158 2.90 4.03 10.97
N LYS A 159 2.06 5.07 11.08
CA LYS A 159 1.79 6.03 10.01
C LYS A 159 1.58 7.44 10.56
N PHE A 160 2.08 8.44 9.85
CA PHE A 160 1.63 9.81 10.05
C PHE A 160 0.19 9.92 9.56
N HIS A 161 -0.62 10.74 10.22
CA HIS A 161 -1.91 11.10 9.66
C HIS A 161 -1.66 11.91 8.37
N PRO A 162 -2.30 11.56 7.24
CA PRO A 162 -1.92 12.11 5.93
C PRO A 162 -2.18 13.62 5.80
N LEU A 163 -3.25 14.11 6.44
CA LEU A 163 -3.63 15.53 6.43
C LEU A 163 -3.21 16.30 7.71
N ASP A 164 -3.43 15.72 8.89
CA ASP A 164 -3.08 16.31 10.18
C ASP A 164 -1.62 16.00 10.56
N LYS A 165 -0.72 16.95 10.30
CA LYS A 165 0.71 16.84 10.62
C LYS A 165 1.04 16.80 12.11
N SER A 166 0.06 16.98 12.99
CA SER A 166 0.29 16.80 14.42
C SER A 166 0.16 15.34 14.86
N LYS A 167 -0.36 14.43 14.03
CA LYS A 167 -0.73 13.09 14.48
C LYS A 167 0.12 11.98 13.89
N VAL A 168 0.43 11.03 14.75
CA VAL A 168 0.99 9.71 14.40
C VAL A 168 0.08 8.65 14.98
N VAL A 169 -0.10 7.56 14.25
CA VAL A 169 -0.86 6.40 14.69
C VAL A 169 0.03 5.17 14.65
N SER A 170 -0.01 4.37 15.72
CA SER A 170 0.65 3.08 15.81
C SER A 170 -0.34 1.98 16.14
N CYS A 171 -0.08 0.76 15.68
CA CYS A 171 -0.80 -0.44 16.12
C CYS A 171 0.18 -1.56 16.47
N SER A 172 -0.24 -2.49 17.33
CA SER A 172 0.63 -3.54 17.86
C SER A 172 -0.05 -4.91 17.89
N VAL A 173 0.78 -5.93 18.11
CA VAL A 173 0.37 -7.30 18.47
C VAL A 173 -0.47 -7.33 19.73
N ASP A 174 -0.34 -6.34 20.63
CA ASP A 174 -1.16 -6.22 21.84
C ASP A 174 -2.65 -5.90 21.57
N GLY A 175 -3.00 -5.62 20.31
CA GLY A 175 -4.36 -5.31 19.88
C GLY A 175 -4.80 -3.88 20.16
N LEU A 176 -3.86 -3.01 20.54
CA LEU A 176 -4.09 -1.59 20.77
C LEU A 176 -3.66 -0.76 19.57
N ILE A 177 -4.35 0.37 19.42
CA ILE A 177 -4.00 1.45 18.50
C ILE A 177 -3.76 2.69 19.36
N CYS A 178 -2.58 3.27 19.25
CA CYS A 178 -2.24 4.50 19.95
C CYS A 178 -2.20 5.65 18.95
N VAL A 179 -2.84 6.77 19.30
CA VAL A 179 -2.83 8.01 18.51
C VAL A 179 -2.03 9.05 19.29
N HIS A 180 -0.89 9.45 18.76
CA HIS A 180 0.02 10.39 19.39
C HIS A 180 -0.13 11.80 18.82
N ASP A 181 -0.06 12.81 19.68
CA ASP A 181 0.11 14.22 19.31
C ASP A 181 1.59 14.63 19.40
N LEU A 182 2.13 15.07 18.27
CA LEU A 182 3.50 15.53 18.13
C LEU A 182 3.71 16.95 18.67
N ASN A 183 2.65 17.72 18.86
CA ASN A 183 2.70 19.08 19.40
C ASN A 183 2.47 19.13 20.92
N ALA A 184 2.15 18.00 21.56
CA ALA A 184 2.00 17.92 23.00
C ALA A 184 3.28 18.39 23.71
N VAL A 185 3.09 19.30 24.67
CA VAL A 185 4.18 19.91 25.46
C VAL A 185 4.48 19.09 26.71
N GLU A 186 3.44 18.50 27.31
CA GLU A 186 3.52 17.65 28.50
C GLU A 186 3.43 16.17 28.09
N GLU A 187 4.17 15.31 28.78
CA GLU A 187 4.24 13.86 28.46
C GLU A 187 2.86 13.17 28.58
N ASP A 188 2.03 13.63 29.52
CA ASP A 188 0.70 13.06 29.77
C ASP A 188 -0.31 13.35 28.63
N ASP A 189 -0.06 14.39 27.81
CA ASP A 189 -0.93 14.79 26.70
C ASP A 189 -0.50 14.18 25.35
N GLU A 190 0.59 13.40 25.33
CA GLU A 190 1.17 12.91 24.08
C GLU A 190 0.33 11.81 23.43
N ILE A 191 -0.50 11.08 24.19
CA ILE A 191 -1.42 10.07 23.67
C ILE A 191 -2.84 10.62 23.74
N LEU A 192 -3.42 10.89 22.57
CA LEU A 192 -4.80 11.37 22.43
C LEU A 192 -5.82 10.25 22.66
N TYR A 193 -5.55 9.07 22.10
CA TYR A 193 -6.45 7.93 22.16
C TYR A 193 -5.67 6.62 22.25
N VAL A 194 -6.23 5.69 23.03
CA VAL A 194 -5.88 4.27 23.00
C VAL A 194 -7.14 3.49 22.63
N LEU A 195 -7.14 2.89 21.44
CA LEU A 195 -8.29 2.14 20.92
C LEU A 195 -7.98 0.65 21.02
N ASN A 196 -8.97 -0.13 21.46
CA ASN A 196 -8.81 -1.58 21.64
C ASN A 196 -9.53 -2.34 20.51
N ALA A 197 -8.74 -3.00 19.65
CA ALA A 197 -9.21 -3.89 18.60
C ALA A 197 -9.48 -5.32 19.09
N GLU A 198 -9.10 -5.64 20.34
CA GLU A 198 -9.27 -6.92 21.03
C GLU A 198 -8.44 -8.08 20.45
N ASP A 199 -7.68 -7.82 19.40
CA ASP A 199 -6.95 -8.83 18.64
C ASP A 199 -5.67 -8.24 18.04
N SER A 200 -4.66 -9.08 17.86
CA SER A 200 -3.36 -8.69 17.33
C SER A 200 -3.51 -8.02 15.96
N ILE A 201 -2.99 -6.81 15.81
CA ILE A 201 -3.17 -6.01 14.59
C ILE A 201 -1.97 -6.22 13.67
N GLY A 202 -2.21 -6.64 12.42
CA GLY A 202 -1.16 -6.78 11.41
C GLY A 202 -1.06 -5.60 10.45
N ASN A 203 -2.18 -4.89 10.22
CA ASN A 203 -2.21 -3.76 9.31
C ASN A 203 -3.27 -2.73 9.71
N PHE A 204 -3.07 -1.48 9.30
CA PHE A 204 -4.07 -0.41 9.41
C PHE A 204 -3.89 0.63 8.31
N GLY A 205 -4.94 1.42 8.08
CA GLY A 205 -4.87 2.56 7.18
C GLY A 205 -5.98 3.57 7.42
N PHE A 206 -5.78 4.76 6.87
CA PHE A 206 -6.76 5.85 6.94
C PHE A 206 -7.77 5.75 5.80
N PHE A 207 -8.99 6.19 6.06
CA PHE A 207 -10.03 6.30 5.04
C PHE A 207 -11.00 7.44 5.35
N GLY A 208 -11.88 7.74 4.39
CA GLY A 208 -12.64 8.99 4.37
C GLY A 208 -11.86 10.10 3.67
N ASN A 209 -12.58 11.02 3.04
CA ASN A 209 -11.96 12.09 2.23
C ASN A 209 -11.03 13.00 3.05
N ASP A 210 -11.25 13.09 4.36
CA ASP A 210 -10.49 13.84 5.34
C ASP A 210 -9.55 12.94 6.18
N ALA A 211 -9.42 11.65 5.83
CA ALA A 211 -8.67 10.65 6.59
C ALA A 211 -9.07 10.55 8.07
N LYS A 212 -10.32 10.93 8.39
CA LYS A 212 -10.87 10.95 9.74
C LYS A 212 -11.08 9.54 10.33
N TYR A 213 -11.17 8.53 9.48
CA TYR A 213 -11.43 7.16 9.91
C TYR A 213 -10.20 6.29 9.74
N ILE A 214 -10.10 5.25 10.55
CA ILE A 214 -9.10 4.20 10.38
C ILE A 214 -9.75 2.83 10.29
N TYR A 215 -9.17 1.96 9.48
CA TYR A 215 -9.44 0.54 9.49
C TYR A 215 -8.23 -0.19 10.10
N THR A 216 -8.46 -1.36 10.69
CA THR A 216 -7.40 -2.33 10.99
C THR A 216 -7.75 -3.70 10.45
N LEU A 217 -6.71 -4.47 10.18
CA LEU A 217 -6.76 -5.89 9.86
C LEU A 217 -5.97 -6.63 10.94
N SER A 218 -6.62 -7.58 11.62
CA SER A 218 -5.95 -8.44 12.60
C SER A 218 -5.20 -9.59 11.91
N HIS A 219 -4.26 -10.21 12.65
CA HIS A 219 -3.63 -11.49 12.27
C HIS A 219 -4.59 -12.69 12.31
N THR A 220 -5.83 -12.47 12.74
CA THR A 220 -6.93 -13.44 12.79
C THR A 220 -8.02 -13.11 11.77
N GLU A 221 -7.66 -12.34 10.73
CA GLU A 221 -8.53 -11.98 9.61
C GLU A 221 -9.83 -11.27 10.03
N ARG A 222 -9.72 -10.28 10.92
CA ARG A 222 -10.84 -9.40 11.31
C ARG A 222 -10.60 -8.00 10.80
N LEU A 223 -11.66 -7.38 10.27
CA LEU A 223 -11.69 -5.97 9.90
C LEU A 223 -12.50 -5.20 10.94
N THR A 224 -11.93 -4.10 11.43
CA THR A 224 -12.63 -3.17 12.32
C THR A 224 -12.37 -1.73 11.86
N THR A 225 -13.33 -0.84 12.06
CA THR A 225 -13.22 0.59 11.70
C THR A 225 -13.53 1.50 12.89
N TRP A 226 -12.89 2.67 12.92
CA TRP A 226 -13.03 3.67 13.98
C TRP A 226 -13.08 5.10 13.42
N ASP A 227 -13.64 6.01 14.23
CA ASP A 227 -13.58 7.45 14.04
C ASP A 227 -12.50 8.06 14.93
N LEU A 228 -11.42 8.59 14.33
CA LEU A 228 -10.30 9.20 15.06
C LEU A 228 -10.66 10.52 15.73
N SER A 229 -11.75 11.18 15.35
CA SER A 229 -12.18 12.43 16.01
C SER A 229 -12.84 12.18 17.36
N THR A 230 -13.41 10.99 17.55
CA THR A 230 -14.16 10.64 18.78
C THR A 230 -13.57 9.44 19.52
N GLY A 231 -12.68 8.68 18.89
CA GLY A 231 -12.20 7.38 19.37
C GLY A 231 -13.25 6.27 19.28
N ALA A 232 -14.43 6.52 18.70
CA ALA A 232 -15.51 5.55 18.67
C ALA A 232 -15.23 4.41 17.66
N LYS A 233 -15.46 3.17 18.10
CA LYS A 233 -15.53 1.98 17.23
C LYS A 233 -16.79 2.11 16.36
N LEU A 234 -16.63 2.12 15.03
CA LEU A 234 -17.71 2.27 14.07
C LEU A 234 -18.33 0.93 13.72
N LYS A 235 -17.51 -0.04 13.30
CA LYS A 235 -17.98 -1.38 12.94
C LYS A 235 -16.91 -2.43 13.17
N HIS A 236 -17.32 -3.55 13.72
CA HIS A 236 -16.56 -4.79 13.74
C HIS A 236 -17.23 -5.77 12.77
N TYR A 237 -16.48 -6.28 11.80
CA TYR A 237 -17.05 -7.13 10.74
C TYR A 237 -17.05 -8.63 11.09
N GLY A 238 -16.63 -9.00 12.31
CA GLY A 238 -16.61 -10.38 12.78
C GLY A 238 -15.52 -11.22 12.11
N ASP A 239 -15.73 -12.54 12.08
CA ASP A 239 -14.89 -13.50 11.36
C ASP A 239 -15.19 -13.43 9.85
N LEU A 240 -14.64 -12.39 9.21
CA LEU A 240 -14.84 -12.15 7.78
C LEU A 240 -14.27 -13.28 6.94
N ARG A 241 -13.20 -13.95 7.38
CA ARG A 241 -12.61 -15.08 6.66
C ARG A 241 -13.63 -16.20 6.46
N THR A 242 -14.28 -16.63 7.54
CA THR A 242 -15.32 -17.67 7.48
C THR A 242 -16.51 -17.20 6.66
N ILE A 243 -16.98 -15.97 6.91
CA ILE A 243 -18.11 -15.37 6.18
C ILE A 243 -17.86 -15.35 4.67
N LEU A 244 -16.69 -14.88 4.22
CA LEU A 244 -16.37 -14.76 2.80
C LEU A 244 -16.14 -16.13 2.14
N THR A 245 -15.49 -17.06 2.85
CA THR A 245 -15.29 -18.44 2.37
C THR A 245 -16.62 -19.14 2.11
N GLU A 246 -17.55 -19.05 3.06
CA GLU A 246 -18.89 -19.64 2.92
C GLU A 246 -19.74 -18.91 1.87
N LYS A 247 -19.70 -17.57 1.82
CA LYS A 247 -20.50 -16.77 0.88
C LYS A 247 -20.09 -17.02 -0.57
N TYR A 248 -18.79 -17.14 -0.85
CA TYR A 248 -18.25 -17.20 -2.22
C TYR A 248 -17.74 -18.59 -2.64
N GLN A 249 -17.76 -19.58 -1.75
CA GLN A 249 -17.41 -20.99 -2.05
C GLN A 249 -15.98 -21.14 -2.58
N HIS A 250 -15.05 -20.40 -2.00
CA HIS A 250 -13.61 -20.56 -2.21
C HIS A 250 -12.84 -20.11 -0.98
N ASP A 251 -11.65 -20.67 -0.79
CA ASP A 251 -10.87 -20.45 0.42
C ASP A 251 -10.35 -19.02 0.49
N VAL A 252 -10.80 -18.25 1.48
CA VAL A 252 -10.15 -17.02 1.90
C VAL A 252 -9.34 -17.37 3.14
N ASN A 253 -8.04 -17.07 3.17
CA ASN A 253 -7.18 -17.45 4.28
C ASN A 253 -6.60 -16.26 5.04
N TYR A 254 -6.34 -15.15 4.35
CA TYR A 254 -5.77 -13.95 4.97
C TYR A 254 -6.20 -12.67 4.24
N PHE A 255 -6.08 -11.54 4.94
CA PHE A 255 -6.24 -10.20 4.39
C PHE A 255 -4.89 -9.50 4.28
N VAL A 256 -4.66 -8.81 3.15
CA VAL A 256 -3.38 -8.17 2.84
C VAL A 256 -3.39 -6.70 3.27
N SER A 257 -4.31 -5.92 2.71
CA SER A 257 -4.47 -4.48 2.96
C SER A 257 -5.84 -4.00 2.49
N CYS A 258 -6.17 -2.75 2.81
CA CYS A 258 -7.27 -2.05 2.16
C CYS A 258 -6.83 -0.73 1.53
N ASP A 259 -7.49 -0.35 0.45
CA ASP A 259 -7.44 1.00 -0.13
C ASP A 259 -8.79 1.71 0.00
N PHE A 260 -8.79 3.03 0.21
CA PHE A 260 -10.03 3.80 0.28
C PHE A 260 -10.43 4.35 -1.09
N GLU A 261 -11.63 4.04 -1.59
CA GLU A 261 -12.18 4.57 -2.83
C GLU A 261 -13.09 5.80 -2.55
N PRO A 262 -12.63 7.04 -2.84
CA PRO A 262 -13.37 8.25 -2.49
C PRO A 262 -14.69 8.38 -3.25
N SER A 263 -14.78 7.88 -4.49
CA SER A 263 -15.98 8.03 -5.31
C SER A 263 -17.17 7.25 -4.76
N THR A 264 -16.91 6.10 -4.13
CA THR A 264 -17.93 5.22 -3.54
C THR A 264 -17.97 5.27 -2.01
N GLN A 265 -17.02 5.98 -1.37
CA GLN A 265 -16.86 6.02 0.09
C GLN A 265 -16.72 4.61 0.71
N SER A 266 -16.07 3.70 -0.01
CA SER A 266 -15.89 2.30 0.42
C SER A 266 -14.42 1.96 0.58
N LEU A 267 -14.14 0.92 1.35
CA LEU A 267 -12.82 0.30 1.37
C LEU A 267 -12.78 -0.80 0.31
N ILE A 268 -11.66 -0.93 -0.38
CA ILE A 268 -11.33 -2.05 -1.25
C ILE A 268 -10.42 -2.95 -0.44
N LEU A 269 -10.90 -4.14 -0.09
CA LEU A 269 -10.19 -5.13 0.71
C LEU A 269 -9.52 -6.15 -0.21
N TYR A 270 -8.22 -6.33 -0.04
CA TYR A 270 -7.42 -7.34 -0.74
C TYR A 270 -7.23 -8.56 0.16
N ALA A 271 -7.51 -9.75 -0.37
CA ALA A 271 -7.38 -11.01 0.33
C ALA A 271 -6.69 -12.05 -0.54
N GLY A 272 -6.24 -13.14 0.08
CA GLY A 272 -5.67 -14.26 -0.65
C GLY A 272 -5.82 -15.60 0.07
N ASP A 273 -5.29 -16.63 -0.59
CA ASP A 273 -5.21 -18.00 -0.09
C ASP A 273 -3.76 -18.51 -0.09
N TYR A 274 -3.53 -19.67 0.52
CA TYR A 274 -2.20 -20.30 0.59
C TYR A 274 -1.71 -20.88 -0.75
N ASN A 275 -2.51 -20.84 -1.80
CA ASN A 275 -2.20 -21.33 -3.14
C ASN A 275 -1.99 -20.19 -4.15
N GLY A 276 -1.84 -18.95 -3.67
CA GLY A 276 -1.64 -17.75 -4.48
C GLY A 276 -2.90 -17.13 -5.08
N GLY A 277 -4.09 -17.58 -4.65
CA GLY A 277 -5.35 -16.94 -4.98
C GLY A 277 -5.36 -15.47 -4.54
N PHE A 278 -5.89 -14.61 -5.40
CA PHE A 278 -6.01 -13.17 -5.17
C PHE A 278 -7.48 -12.77 -5.29
N PHE A 279 -8.01 -12.11 -4.27
CA PHE A 279 -9.42 -11.73 -4.19
C PHE A 279 -9.55 -10.27 -3.79
N ILE A 280 -10.55 -9.60 -4.36
CA ILE A 280 -10.79 -8.18 -4.16
C ILE A 280 -12.25 -8.00 -3.79
N TYR A 281 -12.49 -7.36 -2.66
CA TYR A 281 -13.81 -7.07 -2.13
C TYR A 281 -14.01 -5.57 -1.99
N THR A 282 -15.26 -5.13 -2.08
CA THR A 282 -15.67 -3.81 -1.57
C THR A 282 -16.29 -4.01 -0.19
N VAL A 283 -15.91 -3.15 0.75
CA VAL A 283 -16.41 -3.12 2.11
C VAL A 283 -17.17 -1.82 2.30
N THR A 284 -18.43 -1.96 2.69
CA THR A 284 -19.33 -0.86 3.04
C THR A 284 -19.78 -0.99 4.49
N ALA A 285 -20.46 0.03 5.00
CA ALA A 285 -21.03 -0.01 6.34
C ALA A 285 -22.00 -1.16 6.57
N ASP A 286 -22.56 -1.78 5.52
CA ASP A 286 -23.58 -2.82 5.62
C ASP A 286 -23.08 -4.20 5.16
N ASP A 287 -22.34 -4.29 4.05
CA ASP A 287 -21.94 -5.56 3.45
C ASP A 287 -20.48 -5.55 2.95
N VAL A 288 -19.95 -6.76 2.73
CA VAL A 288 -18.71 -7.04 2.02
C VAL A 288 -19.04 -7.85 0.76
N VAL A 289 -18.69 -7.30 -0.40
CA VAL A 289 -19.06 -7.86 -1.71
C VAL A 289 -17.82 -8.13 -2.55
N GLU A 290 -17.68 -9.34 -3.10
CA GLU A 290 -16.61 -9.67 -4.04
C GLU A 290 -16.74 -8.83 -5.31
N LEU A 291 -15.70 -8.05 -5.60
CA LEU A 291 -15.55 -7.31 -6.84
C LEU A 291 -14.85 -8.14 -7.91
N SER A 292 -13.83 -8.89 -7.52
CA SER A 292 -13.04 -9.65 -8.47
C SER A 292 -12.27 -10.81 -7.83
N LYS A 293 -12.14 -11.87 -8.61
CA LYS A 293 -11.25 -13.01 -8.37
C LYS A 293 -10.40 -13.23 -9.64
N PRO A 294 -9.31 -12.47 -9.80
CA PRO A 294 -8.26 -12.75 -10.78
C PRO A 294 -7.91 -14.23 -10.90
N GLN A 295 -7.62 -14.69 -12.12
CA GLN A 295 -7.00 -16.00 -12.28
C GLN A 295 -5.64 -15.97 -11.58
N SER A 296 -5.43 -16.89 -10.64
CA SER A 296 -4.19 -16.97 -9.88
C SER A 296 -2.98 -17.11 -10.80
N GLN A 297 -1.92 -16.40 -10.45
CA GLN A 297 -0.61 -16.43 -11.11
C GLN A 297 0.54 -16.55 -10.12
N HIS A 298 0.27 -16.17 -8.87
CA HIS A 298 1.10 -16.55 -7.76
C HIS A 298 0.87 -18.02 -7.43
N THR A 299 1.91 -18.68 -6.93
CA THR A 299 1.82 -20.07 -6.46
C THR A 299 1.96 -20.19 -4.95
N ASP A 300 2.03 -19.06 -4.26
CA ASP A 300 2.27 -18.96 -2.81
C ASP A 300 1.63 -17.66 -2.27
N ILE A 301 1.71 -17.47 -0.95
CA ILE A 301 1.10 -16.36 -0.21
C ILE A 301 1.46 -15.00 -0.81
N ILE A 302 0.43 -14.16 -1.00
CA ILE A 302 0.58 -12.76 -1.43
C ILE A 302 0.82 -11.92 -0.18
N ARG A 303 1.96 -11.23 -0.15
CA ARG A 303 2.42 -10.44 1.00
C ARG A 303 1.95 -8.99 0.93
N ASN A 304 1.92 -8.40 -0.27
CA ASN A 304 1.65 -6.98 -0.44
C ASN A 304 0.83 -6.73 -1.71
N VAL A 305 -0.01 -5.69 -1.65
CA VAL A 305 -0.77 -5.15 -2.78
C VAL A 305 -0.60 -3.64 -2.83
N TYR A 306 -0.34 -3.10 -4.01
CA TYR A 306 -0.34 -1.67 -4.30
C TYR A 306 -1.21 -1.37 -5.52
N TRP A 307 -2.11 -0.40 -5.39
CA TRP A 307 -2.94 0.07 -6.50
C TRP A 307 -2.40 1.39 -7.08
N ASP A 308 -1.74 1.32 -8.23
CA ASP A 308 -1.40 2.49 -9.03
C ASP A 308 -2.63 2.98 -9.80
N ARG A 309 -3.37 3.93 -9.21
CA ARG A 309 -4.54 4.53 -9.84
C ARG A 309 -4.24 5.33 -11.10
N ASN A 310 -3.02 5.86 -11.24
CA ASN A 310 -2.66 6.68 -12.40
C ASN A 310 -2.51 5.82 -13.65
N ASN A 311 -1.94 4.62 -13.50
CA ASN A 311 -1.77 3.65 -14.58
C ASN A 311 -2.88 2.59 -14.62
N ASN A 312 -3.79 2.62 -13.64
CA ASN A 312 -4.85 1.63 -13.44
C ASN A 312 -4.29 0.20 -13.33
N GLU A 313 -3.19 0.08 -12.59
CA GLU A 313 -2.46 -1.16 -12.34
C GLU A 313 -2.60 -1.55 -10.88
N ILE A 314 -2.86 -2.82 -10.61
CA ILE A 314 -2.62 -3.42 -9.31
C ILE A 314 -1.31 -4.16 -9.40
N ILE A 315 -0.48 -4.08 -8.37
CA ILE A 315 0.80 -4.76 -8.29
C ILE A 315 0.78 -5.59 -7.02
N THR A 316 1.17 -6.86 -7.11
CA THR A 316 1.22 -7.78 -5.98
C THR A 316 2.61 -8.39 -5.85
N SER A 317 3.03 -8.66 -4.62
CA SER A 317 4.24 -9.44 -4.34
C SER A 317 3.90 -10.70 -3.54
N SER A 318 4.67 -11.77 -3.75
CA SER A 318 4.40 -13.07 -3.13
C SER A 318 5.67 -13.79 -2.67
N GLU A 319 5.46 -14.79 -1.81
CA GLU A 319 6.46 -15.77 -1.38
C GLU A 319 6.94 -16.66 -2.54
N ASP A 320 6.24 -16.68 -3.69
CA ASP A 320 6.70 -17.40 -4.88
C ASP A 320 7.84 -16.70 -5.64
N SER A 321 8.49 -15.72 -5.00
CA SER A 321 9.59 -14.91 -5.55
C SER A 321 9.18 -13.98 -6.70
N LYS A 322 7.87 -13.71 -6.90
CA LYS A 322 7.38 -12.88 -7.99
C LYS A 322 6.75 -11.57 -7.53
N ILE A 323 6.85 -10.58 -8.40
CA ILE A 323 5.99 -9.40 -8.43
C ILE A 323 5.15 -9.46 -9.70
N CYS A 324 3.84 -9.44 -9.57
CA CYS A 324 2.89 -9.48 -10.68
C CYS A 324 2.22 -8.12 -10.86
N ILE A 325 2.19 -7.64 -12.11
CA ILE A 325 1.50 -6.40 -12.50
C ILE A 325 0.22 -6.78 -13.25
N TRP A 326 -0.90 -6.30 -12.74
CA TRP A 326 -2.25 -6.58 -13.22
C TRP A 326 -2.87 -5.29 -13.76
N ILE A 327 -3.32 -5.24 -15.02
CA ILE A 327 -4.12 -4.11 -15.51
C ILE A 327 -5.57 -4.33 -15.11
N ASN A 328 -6.16 -3.26 -14.59
CA ASN A 328 -7.60 -3.15 -14.51
C ASN A 328 -8.16 -2.65 -15.86
N ASN A 329 -8.79 -3.54 -16.62
CA ASN A 329 -9.29 -3.21 -17.97
C ASN A 329 -10.65 -2.49 -17.97
N SER A 330 -11.15 -2.03 -16.81
CA SER A 330 -12.45 -1.36 -16.69
C SER A 330 -12.50 0.07 -17.22
N VAL A 331 -11.37 0.65 -17.62
CA VAL A 331 -11.29 1.99 -18.21
C VAL A 331 -10.83 1.89 -19.67
N THR A 332 -11.71 1.43 -20.55
CA THR A 332 -11.63 1.92 -21.93
C THR A 332 -12.04 3.38 -21.90
N LYS A 333 -11.08 4.30 -22.00
CA LYS A 333 -11.37 5.63 -22.54
C LYS A 333 -12.10 5.37 -23.86
N GLU A 334 -13.34 5.81 -23.98
CA GLU A 334 -13.97 5.93 -25.28
C GLU A 334 -12.99 6.74 -26.13
N SER A 335 -12.39 6.07 -27.11
CA SER A 335 -11.71 6.77 -28.17
C SER A 335 -12.79 7.60 -28.84
N THR A 336 -12.78 8.91 -28.58
CA THR A 336 -13.43 9.87 -29.47
C THR A 336 -12.76 9.70 -30.82
N SER A 337 -13.34 8.81 -31.64
CA SER A 337 -13.08 8.81 -33.06
C SER A 337 -13.38 10.23 -33.56
N PRO A 338 -12.52 10.85 -34.37
CA PRO A 338 -12.87 12.10 -35.01
C PRO A 338 -14.13 11.82 -35.82
N SER A 339 -15.24 12.48 -35.44
CA SER A 339 -16.44 12.50 -36.25
C SER A 339 -16.02 12.84 -37.68
N THR A 340 -16.22 11.90 -38.59
CA THR A 340 -16.10 12.14 -40.01
C THR A 340 -17.15 13.18 -40.37
N SER A 341 -16.75 14.44 -40.38
CA SER A 341 -17.55 15.51 -40.96
C SER A 341 -17.71 15.16 -42.43
N SER A 342 -18.92 14.74 -42.80
CA SER A 342 -19.35 14.62 -44.19
C SER A 342 -19.13 15.98 -44.86
N LYS A 343 -18.11 16.07 -45.71
CA LYS A 343 -17.98 17.20 -46.65
C LYS A 343 -19.23 17.18 -47.52
N MET A 344 -20.14 18.12 -47.30
CA MET A 344 -21.12 18.51 -48.31
C MET A 344 -20.33 18.91 -49.56
N LYS A 345 -20.68 18.28 -50.69
CA LYS A 345 -20.13 18.63 -52.00
C LYS A 345 -20.55 20.07 -52.30
N ASP A 346 -19.58 20.96 -52.48
CA ASP A 346 -19.81 22.23 -53.16
C ASP A 346 -20.23 21.96 -54.60
N ASP A 347 -21.50 22.24 -54.90
CA ASP A 347 -22.03 22.31 -56.26
C ASP A 347 -21.35 23.46 -57.00
N LYS A 348 -20.48 23.12 -57.95
CA LYS A 348 -19.95 24.07 -58.93
C LYS A 348 -21.09 24.54 -59.85
N PRO A 349 -21.27 25.86 -60.08
CA PRO A 349 -22.20 26.32 -61.09
C PRO A 349 -21.69 25.96 -62.50
N ARG A 350 -22.55 25.29 -63.27
CA ARG A 350 -22.41 25.05 -64.72
C ARG A 350 -22.30 26.40 -65.43
N LYS A 351 -21.15 26.67 -66.07
CA LYS A 351 -21.06 27.65 -67.15
C LYS A 351 -21.77 27.07 -68.38
N SER A 352 -22.81 27.73 -68.87
CA SER A 352 -23.35 27.47 -70.20
C SER A 352 -22.43 28.12 -71.26
N PRO A 353 -22.15 27.45 -72.39
CA PRO A 353 -21.56 28.10 -73.54
C PRO A 353 -22.56 28.03 -74.70
N TYR A 354 -23.31 29.10 -74.95
CA TYR A 354 -23.77 29.41 -76.31
C TYR A 354 -23.85 30.92 -76.48
N SER A 355 -22.96 31.43 -77.32
CA SER A 355 -23.11 32.70 -78.03
C SER A 355 -23.93 32.46 -79.30
N LYS A 356 -25.04 33.17 -79.48
CA LYS A 356 -25.37 33.98 -80.66
C LYS A 356 -26.72 34.64 -80.49
#